data_AF-A0A143G8Z2-F1
#
_entry.id   AF-A0A143G8Z2-F1
#
_cell.length_a   1.000
_cell.length_b   1.000
_cell.length_c   1.000
_cell.angle_alpha   90.00
_cell.angle_beta   90.00
_cell.angle_gamma   90.00
#
_symmetry.space_group_name_H-M   'P 1'
#
loop_
_entity.id
_entity.type
_entity.pdbx_description
1 polymer ?
#
loop_
_entity_poly.entity_id
_entity_poly.type
_entity_poly.pdbx_seq_one_letter_code
_entity_poly.pdbx_strand_id
1 'polypeptide(L)'
;MIHQTIEQDTELLFSRFLDDVDAEWHNASLEQKEYQIHEFLNIECSVGVFTDQVGTTHIKVHHDAHELIINTADDLSSIDEQLDKFLLSL
;
A
#
# COMPACT_ATOMS: atom_id res chain seq x y z
N MET A 1 12.43 8.80 -34.77
CA MET A 1 12.64 7.63 -33.90
C MET A 1 12.26 8.06 -32.51
N ILE A 2 11.25 7.39 -31.97
CA ILE A 2 10.56 7.75 -30.74
C ILE A 2 11.49 7.35 -29.60
N HIS A 3 12.26 8.30 -29.05
CA HIS A 3 12.80 8.15 -27.71
C HIS A 3 11.62 8.36 -26.76
N GLN A 4 10.79 7.33 -26.66
CA GLN A 4 9.72 7.22 -25.70
C GLN A 4 10.38 7.13 -24.34
N THR A 5 10.36 8.24 -23.61
CA THR A 5 10.02 8.34 -22.19
C THR A 5 10.28 7.09 -21.35
N ILE A 6 11.54 6.78 -21.03
CA ILE A 6 11.90 5.83 -19.95
C ILE A 6 12.72 6.60 -18.90
N GLU A 7 12.23 7.80 -18.55
CA GLU A 7 12.71 8.64 -17.44
C GLU A 7 11.48 9.29 -16.77
N GLN A 8 10.54 8.45 -16.35
CA GLN A 8 9.61 8.74 -15.25
C GLN A 8 9.77 7.55 -14.29
N ASP A 9 10.83 7.46 -13.48
CA ASP A 9 10.89 8.06 -12.13
C ASP A 9 9.50 8.33 -11.54
N THR A 10 8.65 7.31 -11.54
CA THR A 10 7.32 7.35 -10.94
C THR A 10 7.42 6.56 -9.65
N GLU A 11 7.57 7.23 -8.51
CA GLU A 11 7.22 6.63 -7.22
C GLU A 11 5.81 6.06 -7.37
N LEU A 12 5.70 4.74 -7.22
CA LEU A 12 4.43 4.04 -7.23
C LEU A 12 3.77 4.38 -5.89
N LEU A 13 2.84 5.33 -5.92
CA LEU A 13 2.02 5.68 -4.77
C LEU A 13 0.91 4.63 -4.60
N PHE A 14 0.63 4.19 -3.38
CA PHE A 14 -0.46 3.28 -3.07
C PHE A 14 -1.81 3.82 -3.57
N SER A 15 -2.04 5.12 -3.41
CA SER A 15 -3.24 5.80 -3.90
C SER A 15 -3.38 5.72 -5.43
N ARG A 16 -2.27 5.66 -6.17
CA ARG A 16 -2.25 5.46 -7.63
C ARG A 16 -2.28 3.98 -8.02
N PHE A 17 -1.70 3.10 -7.22
CA PHE A 17 -1.71 1.65 -7.44
C PHE A 17 -3.13 1.09 -7.55
N LEU A 18 -4.07 1.68 -6.81
CA LEU A 18 -5.48 1.30 -6.88
C LEU A 18 -6.18 1.74 -8.19
N ASP A 19 -5.47 2.45 -9.08
CA ASP A 19 -5.76 2.91 -10.47
C ASP A 19 -7.11 3.60 -10.75
N ASP A 20 -8.17 3.37 -9.96
CA ASP A 20 -9.54 3.86 -10.21
C ASP A 20 -10.39 4.09 -8.94
N VAL A 21 -9.82 4.01 -7.72
CA VAL A 21 -10.65 3.68 -6.55
C VAL A 21 -10.31 4.44 -5.27
N ASP A 22 -11.05 5.52 -5.02
CA ASP A 22 -11.41 5.97 -3.66
C ASP A 22 -12.76 5.34 -3.25
N ALA A 23 -13.68 5.20 -4.21
CA ALA A 23 -15.05 4.75 -3.98
C ALA A 23 -15.18 3.28 -3.59
N GLU A 24 -14.38 2.38 -4.17
CA GLU A 24 -14.39 0.96 -3.79
C GLU A 24 -13.54 0.68 -2.55
N TRP A 25 -12.59 1.55 -2.17
CA TRP A 25 -11.86 1.37 -0.90
C TRP A 25 -12.83 1.42 0.27
N HIS A 26 -13.70 2.43 0.33
CA HIS A 26 -14.67 2.50 1.43
C HIS A 26 -15.71 1.37 1.42
N ASN A 27 -15.94 0.71 0.26
CA ASN A 27 -16.89 -0.39 0.11
C ASN A 27 -16.25 -1.79 0.13
N ALA A 28 -14.93 -1.89 0.07
CA ALA A 28 -14.19 -3.14 0.05
C ALA A 28 -14.21 -3.82 1.42
N SER A 29 -14.22 -5.16 1.41
CA SER A 29 -14.05 -5.95 2.63
C SER A 29 -12.64 -5.77 3.20
N LEU A 30 -12.47 -6.05 4.50
CA LEU A 30 -11.16 -5.97 5.14
C LEU A 30 -10.12 -6.89 4.46
N GLU A 31 -10.55 -8.08 4.02
CA GLU A 31 -9.72 -9.03 3.28
C GLU A 31 -9.27 -8.48 1.93
N GLN A 32 -10.16 -7.81 1.20
CA GLN A 32 -9.79 -7.16 -0.07
C GLN A 32 -8.77 -6.04 0.17
N LYS A 33 -8.96 -5.24 1.23
CA LYS A 33 -8.03 -4.16 1.60
C LYS A 33 -6.65 -4.69 1.98
N GLU A 34 -6.60 -5.76 2.75
CA GLU A 34 -5.37 -6.46 3.10
C GLU A 34 -4.65 -6.96 1.86
N TYR A 35 -5.35 -7.63 0.96
CA TYR A 35 -4.78 -8.10 -0.30
C TYR A 35 -4.18 -6.95 -1.11
N GLN A 36 -4.88 -5.83 -1.26
CA GLN A 36 -4.39 -4.69 -2.04
C GLN A 36 -3.14 -4.05 -1.42
N ILE A 37 -3.11 -3.87 -0.10
CA ILE A 37 -1.93 -3.37 0.61
C ILE A 37 -0.76 -4.35 0.45
N HIS A 38 -1.03 -5.65 0.57
CA HIS A 38 -0.02 -6.68 0.39
C HIS A 38 0.60 -6.65 -1.01
N GLU A 39 -0.22 -6.60 -2.05
CA GLU A 39 0.24 -6.61 -3.44
C GLU A 39 1.06 -5.35 -3.75
N PHE A 40 0.60 -4.18 -3.32
CA PHE A 40 1.35 -2.94 -3.47
C PHE A 40 2.74 -3.04 -2.81
N LEU A 41 2.78 -3.46 -1.54
CA LEU A 41 4.04 -3.56 -0.82
C LEU A 41 4.94 -4.67 -1.35
N ASN A 42 4.40 -5.75 -1.89
CA ASN A 42 5.19 -6.82 -2.50
C ASN A 42 5.87 -6.35 -3.80
N ILE A 43 5.28 -5.38 -4.50
CA ILE A 43 5.90 -4.70 -5.64
C ILE A 43 7.01 -3.76 -5.15
N GLU A 44 6.72 -2.90 -4.16
CA GLU A 44 7.66 -1.87 -3.69
C GLU A 44 8.82 -2.43 -2.85
N CYS A 45 8.54 -3.33 -1.90
CA CYS A 45 9.54 -3.94 -1.02
C CYS A 45 10.26 -5.16 -1.62
N SER A 46 9.76 -5.69 -2.74
CA SER A 46 10.06 -7.08 -3.16
C SER A 46 9.63 -8.12 -2.09
N VAL A 47 10.28 -9.29 -2.07
CA VAL A 47 9.92 -10.42 -1.20
C VAL A 47 10.18 -10.13 0.28
N GLY A 48 9.26 -10.54 1.15
CA GLY A 48 9.46 -10.55 2.60
C GLY A 48 8.57 -9.58 3.38
N VAL A 49 7.66 -8.87 2.72
CA VAL A 49 6.59 -8.13 3.37
C VAL A 49 5.41 -9.06 3.66
N PHE A 50 4.79 -8.87 4.81
CA PHE A 50 3.64 -9.64 5.24
C PHE A 50 2.57 -8.69 5.77
N THR A 51 1.32 -9.12 5.62
CA THR A 51 0.15 -8.39 6.08
C THR A 51 -0.74 -9.33 6.89
N ASP A 52 -1.26 -8.85 8.01
CA ASP A 52 -2.20 -9.58 8.84
C ASP A 52 -3.35 -8.66 9.27
N GLN A 53 -4.60 -9.11 9.14
CA GLN A 53 -5.75 -8.43 9.74
C GLN A 53 -5.65 -8.46 11.27
N VAL A 54 -5.73 -7.28 11.89
CA VAL A 54 -5.73 -7.13 13.36
C VAL A 54 -7.02 -6.44 13.79
N GLY A 55 -7.96 -7.22 14.34
CA GLY A 55 -9.27 -6.70 14.72
C GLY A 55 -10.19 -6.52 13.51
N THR A 56 -11.03 -5.49 13.53
CA THR A 56 -12.11 -5.32 12.55
C THR A 56 -11.84 -4.28 11.46
N THR A 57 -10.84 -3.42 11.66
CA THR A 57 -10.53 -2.31 10.74
C THR A 57 -9.03 -2.07 10.60
N HIS A 58 -8.16 -2.87 11.22
CA HIS A 58 -6.73 -2.64 11.11
C HIS A 58 -6.04 -3.77 10.37
N ILE A 59 -4.98 -3.40 9.65
CA ILE A 59 -4.06 -4.32 9.00
C ILE A 59 -2.67 -4.02 9.55
N LYS A 60 -1.99 -5.04 10.02
CA LYS A 60 -0.57 -4.97 10.38
C LYS A 60 0.25 -5.32 9.16
N VAL A 61 1.14 -4.43 8.78
CA VAL A 61 2.23 -4.66 7.83
C VAL A 61 3.49 -4.96 8.63
N HIS A 62 4.24 -5.99 8.25
CA HIS A 62 5.55 -6.27 8.83
C HIS A 62 6.58 -6.70 7.79
N HIS A 63 7.81 -6.22 7.98
CA HIS A 63 8.97 -6.54 7.18
C HIS A 63 10.22 -6.56 8.09
N ASP A 64 10.75 -7.76 8.35
CA ASP A 64 11.82 -8.02 9.32
C ASP A 64 11.52 -7.45 10.72
N ALA A 65 12.26 -6.44 11.20
CA ALA A 65 12.04 -5.79 12.49
C ALA A 65 11.10 -4.57 12.42
N HIS A 66 10.62 -4.20 11.23
CA HIS A 66 9.76 -3.05 11.01
C HIS A 66 8.29 -3.47 10.97
N GLU A 67 7.44 -2.71 11.64
CA GLU A 67 6.00 -2.95 11.70
C GLU A 67 5.24 -1.63 11.53
N LEU A 68 4.13 -1.68 10.81
CA LEU A 68 3.18 -0.57 10.64
C LEU A 68 1.76 -1.10 10.87
N ILE A 69 0.95 -0.36 11.62
CA ILE A 69 -0.49 -0.66 11.79
C ILE A 69 -1.28 0.38 11.02
N ILE A 70 -2.03 -0.06 10.01
CA ILE A 70 -2.86 0.78 9.15
C ILE A 70 -4.30 0.63 9.60
N ASN A 71 -4.97 1.76 9.84
CA ASN A 71 -6.42 1.78 10.01
C ASN A 71 -7.09 1.91 8.63
N THR A 72 -7.80 0.88 8.22
CA THR A 72 -8.46 0.81 6.90
C THR A 72 -9.70 1.68 6.75
N ALA A 73 -10.14 2.32 7.85
CA ALA A 73 -11.17 3.34 7.82
C ALA A 73 -10.61 4.73 7.48
N ASP A 74 -9.29 4.91 7.48
CA ASP A 74 -8.66 6.17 7.08
C ASP A 74 -8.78 6.38 5.57
N ASP A 75 -8.72 7.65 5.16
CA ASP A 75 -8.69 8.03 3.75
C ASP A 75 -7.42 7.51 3.08
N LEU A 76 -7.51 7.19 1.80
CA LEU A 76 -6.39 6.59 1.04
C LEU A 76 -5.13 7.44 1.06
N SER A 77 -5.24 8.77 1.03
CA SER A 77 -4.09 9.67 1.11
C SER A 77 -3.31 9.52 2.44
N SER A 78 -4.02 9.28 3.53
CA SER A 78 -3.39 9.07 4.84
C SER A 78 -2.71 7.70 4.91
N ILE A 79 -3.27 6.70 4.26
CA ILE A 79 -2.69 5.35 4.17
C ILE A 79 -1.44 5.39 3.28
N ASP A 80 -1.51 6.08 2.14
CA ASP A 80 -0.41 6.34 1.20
C ASP A 80 0.79 6.96 1.93
N GLU A 81 0.58 8.06 2.67
CA GLU A 81 1.65 8.70 3.46
C GLU A 81 2.23 7.79 4.54
N GLN A 82 1.43 6.92 5.15
CA GLN A 82 1.90 5.97 6.16
C GLN A 82 2.78 4.88 5.53
N LEU A 83 2.35 4.35 4.39
CA LEU A 83 3.11 3.36 3.61
C LEU A 83 4.42 3.95 3.11
N ASP A 84 4.42 5.16 2.56
CA ASP A 84 5.64 5.86 2.13
C ASP A 84 6.63 6.04 3.28
N LYS A 85 6.15 6.49 4.44
CA LYS A 85 7.00 6.64 5.65
C LYS A 85 7.57 5.31 6.10
N PHE A 86 6.78 4.24 6.02
CA PHE A 86 7.24 2.90 6.35
C PHE A 86 8.32 2.43 5.38
N LEU A 87 8.09 2.56 4.07
CA LEU A 87 9.04 2.20 3.02
C LEU A 87 10.37 2.97 3.15
N LEU A 88 10.31 4.27 3.43
CA LEU A 88 11.49 5.11 3.68
C LEU A 88 12.24 4.74 4.97
N SER A 89 11.61 3.95 5.86
CA SER A 89 12.21 3.50 7.13
C SER A 89 12.78 2.09 7.09
N LEU A 90 12.53 1.32 6.03
CA LEU A 90 13.04 -0.05 5.83
C LEU A 90 14.56 -0.08 5.62
#